data_AF-A0A2I0NBZ6-F1
#
_entry.id   AF-A0A2I0NBZ6-F1
#
_cell.length_a   1.000
_cell.length_b   1.000
_cell.length_c   1.000
_cell.angle_alpha   90.00
_cell.angle_beta   90.00
_cell.angle_gamma   90.00
#
_symmetry.space_group_name_H-M   'P 1'
#
loop_
_entity.id
_entity.type
_entity.pdbx_description
1 polymer ?
#
loop_
_entity_poly.entity_id
_entity_poly.type
_entity_poly.pdbx_seq_one_letter_code
_entity_poly.pdbx_strand_id
1 'polypeptide(L)'
;MKARGFSPMLLKQIGVDAKRLESIEKIFFEARIETQKVRLEIMSKKFNLKEAYLAADEAKIRKEEKEIFKLKEKNFNTMLDAKIKVLKILTTEERAKILEARRNGRGGCMMRGGERGKSGAKPRGQGRGQ
;
A
#
# COMPACT_ATOMS: atom_id res chain seq x y z
N MET A 1 -3.71 -1.91 -1.03
CA MET A 1 -2.62 -1.77 -0.02
C MET A 1 -1.34 -1.27 -0.71
N LYS A 2 -0.61 -0.29 -0.16
CA LYS A 2 0.72 0.10 -0.65
C LYS A 2 1.77 -0.80 0.01
N ALA A 3 2.42 -1.69 -0.74
CA ALA A 3 3.52 -2.51 -0.24
C ALA A 3 4.79 -1.65 -0.09
N ARG A 4 4.89 -0.86 0.99
CA ARG A 4 6.13 -0.14 1.34
C ARG A 4 7.15 -1.12 1.95
N GLY A 5 8.43 -0.96 1.63
CA GLY A 5 9.52 -1.69 2.29
C GLY A 5 9.67 -1.30 3.77
N PHE A 6 10.57 -1.98 4.49
CA PHE A 6 10.90 -1.60 5.87
C PHE A 6 11.64 -0.25 5.87
N SER A 7 11.37 0.60 6.86
CA SER A 7 12.08 1.87 7.00
C SER A 7 13.52 1.61 7.47
N PRO A 8 14.56 2.15 6.81
CA PRO A 8 15.94 2.03 7.28
C PRO A 8 16.13 2.52 8.72
N MET A 9 15.38 3.56 9.12
CA MET A 9 15.40 4.08 10.49
C MET A 9 14.86 3.05 11.49
N LEU A 10 13.80 2.31 11.15
CA LEU A 10 13.25 1.26 12.00
C LEU A 10 14.24 0.09 12.14
N LEU A 11 14.92 -0.29 11.05
CA LEU A 11 15.92 -1.36 11.06
C LEU A 11 17.14 -1.00 11.95
N LYS A 12 17.57 0.27 11.92
CA LYS A 12 18.60 0.76 12.84
C LYS A 12 18.14 0.72 14.30
N GLN A 13 16.89 1.14 14.58
CA GLN A 13 16.33 1.16 15.94
C GLN A 13 16.20 -0.23 16.57
N ILE A 14 15.90 -1.27 15.80
CA ILE A 14 15.77 -2.64 16.34
C ILE A 14 17.14 -3.35 16.50
N GLY A 15 18.24 -2.70 16.10
CA GLY A 15 19.60 -3.20 16.28
C GLY A 15 20.13 -4.06 15.12
N VAL A 16 19.60 -3.91 13.89
CA VAL A 16 20.18 -4.58 12.73
C VAL A 16 21.58 -4.03 12.48
N ASP A 17 22.57 -4.92 12.36
CA ASP A 17 23.95 -4.52 12.09
C ASP A 17 24.12 -3.84 10.72
N ALA A 18 25.21 -3.10 10.55
CA ALA A 18 25.47 -2.35 9.32
C ALA A 18 25.57 -3.24 8.06
N LYS A 19 26.19 -4.43 8.15
CA LYS A 19 26.36 -5.35 7.01
C LYS A 19 25.02 -5.96 6.57
N ARG A 20 24.16 -6.33 7.52
CA ARG A 20 22.79 -6.80 7.25
C ARG A 20 21.92 -5.65 6.73
N LEU A 21 22.12 -4.43 7.22
CA LEU A 21 21.40 -3.24 6.74
C LEU A 21 21.71 -2.96 5.26
N GLU A 22 22.98 -2.95 4.86
CA GLU A 22 23.39 -2.80 3.45
C GLU A 22 22.77 -3.89 2.56
N SER A 23 22.76 -5.13 3.03
CA SER A 23 22.15 -6.26 2.32
C SER A 23 20.64 -6.06 2.12
N ILE A 24 19.95 -5.56 3.15
CA ILE A 24 18.51 -5.26 3.10
C ILE A 24 18.23 -4.09 2.14
N GLU A 25 19.05 -3.04 2.17
CA GLU A 25 18.94 -1.90 1.28
C GLU A 25 19.12 -2.31 -0.18
N LYS A 26 20.09 -3.17 -0.47
CA LYS A 26 20.31 -3.74 -1.80
C LYS A 26 19.09 -4.50 -2.32
N ILE A 27 18.49 -5.36 -1.49
CA ILE A 27 17.26 -6.11 -1.84
C ILE A 27 16.12 -5.16 -2.21
N PHE A 28 15.87 -4.12 -1.40
CA PHE A 28 14.81 -3.17 -1.71
C PHE A 28 15.14 -2.26 -2.90
N PHE A 29 16.41 -1.96 -3.13
CA PHE A 29 16.85 -1.20 -4.28
C PHE A 29 16.61 -1.97 -5.59
N GLU A 30 17.01 -3.24 -5.65
CA GLU A 30 16.74 -4.12 -6.80
C GLU A 30 15.25 -4.26 -7.07
N ALA A 31 14.44 -4.50 -6.03
CA ALA A 31 12.99 -4.57 -6.16
C ALA A 31 12.38 -3.23 -6.62
N ARG A 32 12.94 -2.08 -6.21
CA ARG A 32 12.51 -0.76 -6.68
C ARG A 32 12.81 -0.56 -8.17
N ILE A 33 13.97 -0.98 -8.64
CA ILE A 33 14.31 -0.93 -10.07
C ILE A 33 13.31 -1.77 -10.88
N GLU A 34 13.06 -3.01 -10.45
CA GLU A 34 12.15 -3.90 -11.15
C GLU A 34 10.71 -3.35 -11.16
N THR A 35 10.24 -2.86 -10.01
CA THR A 35 8.90 -2.26 -9.92
C THR A 35 8.76 -0.96 -10.72
N GLN A 36 9.83 -0.17 -10.87
CA GLN A 36 9.81 0.99 -11.76
C GLN A 36 9.59 0.60 -13.22
N LYS A 37 10.25 -0.46 -13.70
CA LYS A 37 10.03 -0.99 -15.05
C LYS A 37 8.57 -1.41 -15.26
N VAL A 38 8.02 -2.17 -14.32
CA VAL A 38 6.61 -2.61 -14.37
C VAL A 38 5.65 -1.41 -14.32
N ARG A 39 5.97 -0.35 -13.58
CA ARG A 39 5.14 0.88 -13.56
C ARG A 39 5.14 1.61 -14.90
N LEU A 40 6.26 1.65 -15.60
CA LEU A 40 6.33 2.22 -16.95
C LEU A 40 5.43 1.42 -17.91
N GLU A 41 5.48 0.08 -17.83
CA GLU A 41 4.59 -0.79 -18.61
C GLU A 41 3.11 -0.53 -18.29
N ILE A 42 2.74 -0.38 -17.01
CA ILE A 42 1.38 -0.01 -16.61
C ILE A 42 0.96 1.33 -17.21
N MET A 43 1.86 2.32 -17.26
CA MET A 43 1.54 3.63 -17.85
C MET A 43 1.30 3.53 -19.36
N SER A 44 2.15 2.78 -20.08
CA SER A 44 1.94 2.50 -21.49
C SER A 44 0.59 1.81 -21.73
N LYS A 45 0.25 0.79 -20.92
CA LYS A 45 -1.03 0.09 -21.03
C LYS A 45 -2.23 0.97 -20.74
N LYS A 46 -2.12 1.91 -19.80
CA LYS A 46 -3.17 2.91 -19.53
C LYS A 46 -3.38 3.86 -20.70
N PHE A 47 -2.32 4.21 -21.44
CA PHE A 47 -2.44 5.01 -22.65
C PHE A 47 -3.23 4.25 -23.71
N ASN A 48 -2.87 3.00 -23.99
CA ASN A 48 -3.61 2.14 -24.92
C ASN A 48 -5.08 1.94 -24.50
N LEU A 49 -5.33 1.80 -23.20
CA LEU A 49 -6.67 1.68 -22.66
C LEU A 49 -7.48 2.97 -22.92
N LYS A 50 -6.86 4.15 -22.75
CA LYS A 50 -7.51 5.43 -23.06
C LYS A 50 -7.86 5.54 -24.55
N GLU A 51 -6.98 5.12 -25.44
CA GLU A 51 -7.27 5.06 -26.87
C GLU A 51 -8.42 4.10 -27.18
N ALA A 52 -8.46 2.94 -26.53
CA ALA A 52 -9.53 1.96 -26.71
C ALA A 52 -10.89 2.51 -26.25
N TYR A 53 -10.94 3.28 -25.16
CA TYR A 53 -12.16 3.98 -24.75
C TYR A 53 -12.61 5.04 -25.76
N LEU A 54 -11.68 5.80 -26.34
CA LEU A 54 -12.01 6.79 -27.37
C LEU A 54 -12.56 6.14 -28.65
N ALA A 55 -12.06 4.95 -28.99
CA ALA A 55 -12.52 4.16 -30.12
C ALA A 55 -13.76 3.29 -29.84
N ALA A 56 -14.26 3.28 -28.59
CA ALA A 56 -15.31 2.38 -28.11
C ALA A 56 -15.05 0.88 -28.39
N ASP A 57 -13.78 0.46 -28.39
CA ASP A 57 -13.37 -0.92 -28.67
C ASP A 57 -13.39 -1.75 -27.36
N GLU A 58 -14.53 -2.40 -27.08
CA GLU A 58 -14.71 -3.23 -25.89
C GLU A 58 -13.71 -4.38 -25.76
N ALA A 59 -13.34 -4.99 -26.88
CA ALA A 59 -12.40 -6.11 -26.88
C ALA A 59 -11.01 -5.65 -26.43
N LYS A 60 -10.55 -4.51 -26.96
CA LYS A 60 -9.28 -3.89 -26.60
C LYS A 60 -9.30 -3.35 -25.17
N ILE A 61 -10.42 -2.76 -24.71
CA ILE A 61 -10.60 -2.33 -23.31
C ILE A 61 -10.39 -3.52 -22.36
N ARG A 62 -11.15 -4.61 -22.53
CA ARG A 62 -11.04 -5.78 -21.64
C ARG A 62 -9.64 -6.42 -21.68
N LYS A 63 -9.00 -6.42 -22.85
CA LYS A 63 -7.63 -6.92 -23.00
C LYS A 63 -6.64 -6.07 -22.20
N GLU A 64 -6.65 -4.75 -22.36
CA GLU A 64 -5.71 -3.88 -21.67
C GLU A 64 -5.97 -3.80 -20.16
N GLU A 65 -7.22 -3.89 -19.70
CA GLU A 65 -7.55 -3.99 -18.27
C GLU A 65 -6.94 -5.25 -17.63
N LYS A 66 -7.05 -6.40 -18.29
CA LYS A 66 -6.45 -7.66 -17.82
C LYS A 66 -4.93 -7.56 -17.73
N GLU A 67 -4.29 -6.97 -18.74
CA GLU A 67 -2.83 -6.78 -18.74
C GLU A 67 -2.39 -5.81 -17.64
N ILE A 68 -3.11 -4.69 -17.43
CA ILE A 68 -2.85 -3.77 -16.32
C ILE A 68 -2.99 -4.49 -14.98
N PHE A 69 -3.99 -5.36 -14.82
CA PHE A 69 -4.19 -6.12 -13.59
C PHE A 69 -3.01 -7.06 -13.31
N LYS A 70 -2.58 -7.85 -14.31
CA LYS A 70 -1.40 -8.73 -14.20
C LYS A 70 -0.13 -7.95 -13.84
N LEU A 71 0.08 -6.79 -14.45
CA LEU A 71 1.25 -5.95 -14.14
C LEU A 71 1.19 -5.38 -12.72
N LYS A 72 0.01 -4.99 -12.24
CA LYS A 72 -0.17 -4.56 -10.84
C LYS A 72 0.14 -5.69 -9.86
N GLU A 73 -0.31 -6.90 -10.17
CA GLU A 73 -0.03 -8.10 -9.39
C GLU A 73 1.47 -8.40 -9.38
N LYS A 74 2.14 -8.40 -10.54
CA LYS A 74 3.60 -8.55 -10.65
C LYS A 74 4.33 -7.53 -9.76
N ASN A 75 3.99 -6.25 -9.88
CA ASN A 75 4.58 -5.18 -9.06
C ASN A 75 4.32 -5.38 -7.55
N PHE A 76 3.18 -5.95 -7.16
CA PHE A 76 2.90 -6.29 -5.77
C PHE A 76 3.74 -7.47 -5.30
N ASN A 77 3.83 -8.53 -6.10
CA ASN A 77 4.58 -9.75 -5.79
C ASN A 77 6.09 -9.48 -5.68
N THR A 78 6.68 -8.69 -6.59
CA THR A 78 8.09 -8.27 -6.48
C THR A 78 8.39 -7.59 -5.14
N MET A 79 7.49 -6.72 -4.66
CA MET A 79 7.66 -6.06 -3.36
C MET A 79 7.41 -7.00 -2.18
N LEU A 80 6.54 -7.99 -2.32
CA LEU A 80 6.34 -9.02 -1.30
C LEU A 80 7.58 -9.92 -1.20
N ASP A 81 8.12 -10.36 -2.33
CA ASP A 81 9.31 -11.20 -2.36
C ASP A 81 10.51 -10.50 -1.73
N ALA A 82 10.70 -9.20 -2.01
CA ALA A 82 11.71 -8.39 -1.35
C ALA A 82 11.54 -8.39 0.18
N LYS A 83 10.30 -8.26 0.68
CA LYS A 83 10.02 -8.33 2.13
C LYS A 83 10.30 -9.70 2.71
N ILE A 84 9.93 -10.77 2.00
CA ILE A 84 10.18 -12.14 2.44
C ILE A 84 11.69 -12.38 2.53
N LYS A 85 12.47 -11.93 1.54
CA LYS A 85 13.93 -12.00 1.56
C LYS A 85 14.51 -11.25 2.77
N VAL A 86 14.03 -10.05 3.06
CA VAL A 86 14.46 -9.29 4.24
C VAL A 86 14.09 -9.98 5.55
N LEU A 87 12.87 -10.51 5.67
CA LEU A 87 12.47 -11.26 6.87
C LEU A 87 13.41 -12.44 7.12
N LYS A 88 13.87 -13.14 6.09
CA LYS A 88 14.84 -14.24 6.22
C LYS A 88 16.20 -13.80 6.80
N ILE A 89 16.61 -12.55 6.59
CA ILE A 89 17.86 -11.99 7.14
C ILE A 89 17.71 -11.63 8.62
N LEU A 90 16.50 -11.27 9.05
CA LEU A 90 16.23 -10.84 10.41
C LEU A 90 16.10 -12.03 11.37
N THR A 91 16.58 -11.86 12.59
CA THR A 91 16.38 -12.82 13.69
C THR A 91 14.92 -12.87 14.13
N THR A 92 14.55 -13.91 14.86
CA THR A 92 13.20 -14.04 15.45
C THR A 92 12.85 -12.85 16.35
N GLU A 93 13.80 -12.37 17.14
CA GLU A 93 13.64 -11.21 18.02
C GLU A 93 13.46 -9.90 17.24
N GLU A 94 14.26 -9.67 16.19
CA GLU A 94 14.13 -8.50 15.33
C GLU A 94 12.77 -8.49 14.60
N ARG A 95 12.29 -9.66 14.15
CA ARG A 95 10.96 -9.80 13.56
C ARG A 95 9.85 -9.46 14.56
N ALA A 96 9.98 -9.89 15.82
CA ALA A 96 9.03 -9.57 16.88
C ALA A 96 8.98 -8.05 17.12
N LYS A 97 10.14 -7.38 17.23
CA LYS A 97 10.23 -5.92 17.38
C LYS A 97 9.59 -5.16 16.21
N ILE A 98 9.75 -5.65 14.96
CA ILE A 98 9.08 -5.06 13.79
C ILE A 98 7.56 -5.22 13.87
N LEU A 99 7.07 -6.37 14.32
CA LEU A 99 5.63 -6.61 14.48
C LEU A 99 5.04 -5.73 15.58
N GLU A 100 5.74 -5.56 16.70
CA GLU A 100 5.35 -4.65 17.78
C GLU A 100 5.37 -3.19 17.33
N ALA A 101 6.43 -2.74 16.67
CA ALA A 101 6.49 -1.38 16.12
C ALA A 101 5.36 -1.10 15.13
N ARG A 102 4.94 -2.10 14.35
CA ARG A 102 3.81 -1.99 13.42
C ARG A 102 2.46 -1.94 14.13
N ARG A 103 2.32 -2.60 15.30
CA ARG A 103 1.12 -2.51 16.15
C ARG A 103 1.06 -1.16 16.86
N ASN A 104 2.17 -0.69 17.41
CA ASN A 104 2.26 0.56 18.16
C ASN A 104 2.16 1.80 17.24
N GLY A 105 2.68 1.73 16.01
CA GLY A 105 2.52 2.77 14.99
C GLY A 105 1.13 2.83 14.34
N ARG A 106 0.22 1.93 14.69
CA ARG A 106 -1.22 1.97 14.34
C ARG A 106 -2.10 2.51 15.48
N GLY A 107 -1.50 3.06 16.54
CA GLY A 107 -2.18 3.66 17.69
C GLY A 107 -2.67 5.10 17.44
N GLY A 108 -3.38 5.35 16.34
CA GLY A 108 -4.02 6.63 16.07
C GLY A 108 -5.40 6.42 15.47
N CYS A 109 -6.43 6.81 16.22
CA CYS A 109 -7.86 6.82 15.86
C CYS A 109 -8.66 5.56 16.20
N MET A 110 -8.90 5.32 17.50
CA MET A 110 -10.19 4.81 18.01
C MET A 110 -10.41 5.29 19.47
N MET A 111 -10.72 6.58 19.63
CA MET A 111 -11.63 7.03 20.69
C MET A 111 -12.88 7.51 19.97
N ARG A 112 -13.74 6.56 19.57
CA ARG A 112 -15.08 6.83 19.06
C ARG A 112 -16.02 5.99 19.91
N GLY A 113 -16.55 6.57 20.98
CA GLY A 113 -17.49 5.91 21.87
C GLY A 113 -17.71 6.68 23.18
N GLY A 114 -18.52 7.72 23.11
CA GLY A 114 -18.79 8.68 24.19
C GLY A 114 -18.32 10.05 23.72
N GLU A 115 -19.13 11.02 23.32
CA GLU A 115 -20.46 11.40 23.78
C GLU A 115 -21.25 11.98 22.60
N ARG A 116 -22.06 11.16 21.91
CA ARG A 116 -23.15 11.67 21.04
C ARG A 116 -24.46 11.07 21.52
N GLY A 117 -24.90 11.58 22.67
CA GLY A 117 -26.14 11.20 23.29
C GLY A 117 -26.46 12.15 24.42
N LYS A 118 -26.80 13.41 24.08
CA LYS A 118 -27.63 14.37 24.84
C LYS A 118 -27.48 15.77 24.24
N SER A 119 -28.08 16.00 23.08
CA SER A 119 -28.71 17.29 22.83
C SER A 119 -29.98 17.04 22.03
N GLY A 120 -31.08 17.52 22.61
CA GLY A 120 -32.43 17.07 22.35
C GLY A 120 -32.97 17.37 20.96
N ALA A 121 -34.05 16.66 20.69
CA ALA A 121 -34.95 16.80 19.57
C ALA A 121 -35.20 18.27 19.17
N LYS A 122 -34.93 18.59 17.91
CA LYS A 122 -35.74 19.60 17.19
C LYS A 122 -36.90 18.85 16.54
N PRO A 123 -38.17 19.09 16.91
CA PRO A 123 -39.29 18.58 16.15
C PRO A 123 -39.35 19.33 14.81
N ARG A 124 -39.33 18.57 13.72
CA ARG A 124 -39.74 19.06 12.39
C ARG A 124 -41.27 19.01 12.36
N GLY A 125 -41.92 20.16 12.15
CA GLY A 125 -43.34 20.17 11.81
C GLY A 125 -43.99 21.54 11.76
N GLN A 126 -44.29 21.98 10.52
CA GLN A 126 -45.48 22.74 10.10
C GLN A 126 -45.61 24.24 10.42
N GLY A 127 -45.96 25.01 9.38
CA GLY A 127 -46.51 26.37 9.50
C GLY A 127 -46.14 27.32 8.35
N ARG A 128 -46.67 27.09 7.14
CA ARG A 128 -46.94 28.19 6.18
C ARG A 128 -48.26 28.82 6.60
N GLY A 129 -48.36 30.15 6.66
CA GLY A 129 -49.65 30.83 6.61
C GLY A 129 -49.70 32.17 7.34
N GLN A 130 -49.88 33.22 6.53
CA GLN A 130 -50.22 34.62 6.80
C GLN A 130 -49.06 35.55 7.14
#